data_AF-A0A915A2Z0-F1
#
_entry.id   AF-A0A915A2Z0-F1
#
_cell.length_a   1.000
_cell.length_b   1.000
_cell.length_c   1.000
_cell.angle_alpha   90.00
_cell.angle_beta   90.00
_cell.angle_gamma   90.00
#
_symmetry.space_group_name_H-M   'P 1'
#
loop_
_entity.id
_entity.type
_entity.pdbx_description
1 polymer ?
#
loop_
_entity_poly.entity_id
_entity_poly.type
_entity_poly.pdbx_seq_one_letter_code
_entity_poly.pdbx_strand_id
1 'polypeptide(L)'
;MGLSLLAASLNFWMSNGKEKCPHLFVSSHFHSLVSHLQKDAEVLSFHTMEVISRGERLEYRYELVDGFIDCSFAAYTAAQVGLPPSVVNRAVDVYIRLKNGLSIDPVILCDDDEDTLLRMKSIKESFLRWDFDNDCKGFINLASTVLMKRDSQEEYRKNKDGDCRSEKTVGSEHIADMSTDFARESDQDAAMMDASVMRLVHCLCTGRCANS
;
A
#
# COMPACT_ATOMS: atom_id res chain seq x y z
N MET A 1 6.14 1.16 14.98
CA MET A 1 5.67 0.71 16.32
C MET A 1 5.05 -0.69 16.31
N GLY A 2 4.24 -1.09 15.32
CA GLY A 2 3.61 -2.42 15.32
C GLY A 2 4.53 -3.62 15.00
N LEU A 3 5.47 -3.45 14.07
CA LEU A 3 6.38 -4.53 13.62
C LEU A 3 7.20 -5.13 14.76
N SER A 4 7.87 -4.30 15.55
CA SER A 4 8.76 -4.74 16.63
C SER A 4 8.01 -5.52 17.69
N LEU A 5 6.80 -5.08 18.05
CA LEU A 5 5.95 -5.77 19.00
C LEU A 5 5.54 -7.15 18.48
N LEU A 6 5.06 -7.22 17.23
CA LEU A 6 4.66 -8.49 16.62
C LEU A 6 5.84 -9.46 16.51
N ALA A 7 7.01 -8.99 16.06
CA ALA A 7 8.22 -9.79 15.96
C ALA A 7 8.66 -10.32 17.34
N ALA A 8 8.67 -9.47 18.37
CA ALA A 8 9.02 -9.88 19.72
C ALA A 8 8.04 -10.91 20.30
N SER A 9 6.73 -10.71 20.10
CA SER A 9 5.71 -11.67 20.53
C SER A 9 5.85 -13.03 19.84
N LEU A 10 6.11 -13.05 18.53
CA LEU A 10 6.33 -14.29 17.80
C LEU A 10 7.62 -14.98 18.24
N ASN A 11 8.72 -14.25 18.35
CA ASN A 11 10.00 -14.79 18.82
C ASN A 11 9.89 -15.37 20.24
N PHE A 12 9.12 -14.72 21.14
CA PHE A 12 8.87 -15.26 22.47
C PHE A 12 8.26 -16.67 22.40
N TRP A 13 7.22 -16.87 21.59
CA TRP A 13 6.59 -18.18 21.45
C TRP A 13 7.51 -19.20 20.78
N MET A 14 8.22 -18.82 19.71
CA MET A 14 9.15 -19.70 19.02
C MET A 14 10.31 -20.15 19.92
N SER A 15 10.82 -19.26 20.78
CA SER A 15 11.90 -19.57 21.72
C SER A 15 11.54 -20.61 22.79
N ASN A 16 10.23 -20.82 23.04
CA ASN A 16 9.76 -21.85 23.97
C ASN A 16 9.79 -23.27 23.36
N GLY A 17 10.11 -23.39 22.06
CA GLY A 17 10.22 -24.66 21.34
C GLY A 17 8.88 -25.30 20.97
N LYS A 18 8.94 -26.38 20.16
CA LYS A 18 7.76 -27.10 19.64
C LYS A 18 6.76 -27.56 20.69
N GLU A 19 7.23 -27.95 21.87
CA GLU A 19 6.37 -28.56 22.89
C GLU A 19 5.54 -27.54 23.67
N LYS A 20 5.98 -26.28 23.72
CA LYS A 20 5.35 -25.23 24.54
C LYS A 20 4.79 -24.06 23.73
N CYS A 21 5.11 -23.99 22.45
CA CYS A 21 4.57 -22.97 21.57
C CYS A 21 3.18 -23.40 21.06
N PRO A 22 2.13 -22.58 21.27
CA PRO A 22 0.81 -22.88 20.74
C PRO A 22 0.81 -22.83 19.20
N HIS A 23 -0.18 -23.44 18.58
CA HIS A 23 -0.44 -23.28 17.15
C HIS A 23 -0.90 -21.85 16.87
N LEU A 24 -0.13 -21.09 16.09
CA LEU A 24 -0.42 -19.69 15.78
C LEU A 24 -0.54 -19.49 14.28
N PHE A 25 -1.66 -18.91 13.86
CA PHE A 25 -1.83 -18.35 12.52
C PHE A 25 -1.81 -16.84 12.64
N VAL A 26 -0.85 -16.19 11.98
CA VAL A 26 -0.66 -14.74 12.05
C VAL A 26 -0.67 -14.17 10.65
N SER A 27 -1.72 -13.40 10.34
CA SER A 27 -1.74 -12.60 9.13
C SER A 27 -1.11 -11.24 9.40
N SER A 28 -0.21 -10.80 8.52
CA SER A 28 0.43 -9.49 8.59
C SER A 28 0.66 -8.94 7.19
N HIS A 29 0.76 -7.62 7.09
CA HIS A 29 1.25 -6.98 5.87
C HIS A 29 2.77 -6.69 5.97
N PHE A 30 3.34 -6.66 7.18
CA PHE A 30 4.74 -6.29 7.39
C PHE A 30 5.73 -7.19 6.64
N HIS A 31 6.26 -6.69 5.52
CA HIS A 31 7.25 -7.41 4.72
C HIS A 31 8.52 -7.75 5.51
N SER A 32 9.02 -6.77 6.27
CA SER A 32 10.20 -6.92 7.10
C SER A 32 10.01 -7.81 8.32
N LEU A 33 8.80 -8.33 8.60
CA LEU A 33 8.61 -9.25 9.72
C LEU A 33 9.56 -10.45 9.62
N VAL A 34 9.71 -11.02 8.43
CA VAL A 34 10.54 -12.20 8.18
C VAL A 34 12.01 -11.98 8.58
N SER A 35 12.56 -10.77 8.40
CA SER A 35 13.94 -10.48 8.78
C SER A 35 14.15 -10.33 10.29
N HIS A 36 13.07 -10.16 11.06
CA HIS A 36 13.09 -10.03 12.51
C HIS A 36 12.70 -11.31 13.26
N LEU A 37 12.35 -12.40 12.55
CA LEU A 37 11.95 -13.67 13.15
C LEU A 37 13.14 -14.64 13.29
N GLN A 38 13.12 -15.44 14.36
CA GLN A 38 14.01 -16.59 14.50
C GLN A 38 13.69 -17.61 13.40
N LYS A 39 14.70 -17.95 12.59
CA LYS A 39 14.57 -18.87 11.45
C LYS A 39 14.73 -20.30 11.94
N ASP A 40 13.67 -20.86 12.48
CA ASP A 40 13.57 -22.27 12.81
C ASP A 40 12.51 -22.93 11.92
N ALA A 41 12.96 -23.67 10.89
CA ALA A 41 12.08 -24.33 9.93
C ALA A 41 11.23 -25.45 10.55
N GLU A 42 11.56 -25.88 11.78
CA GLU A 42 10.76 -26.85 12.50
C GLU A 42 9.50 -26.23 13.12
N VAL A 43 9.56 -24.94 13.47
CA VAL A 43 8.50 -24.23 14.23
C VAL A 43 7.75 -23.23 13.34
N LEU A 44 8.43 -22.70 12.32
CA LEU A 44 7.95 -21.58 11.52
C LEU A 44 7.81 -21.97 10.05
N SER A 45 6.65 -21.64 9.48
CA SER A 45 6.37 -21.79 8.05
C SER A 45 5.75 -20.51 7.48
N PHE A 46 6.16 -20.14 6.28
CA PHE A 46 5.64 -18.94 5.62
C PHE A 46 4.68 -19.33 4.51
N HIS A 47 3.54 -18.67 4.49
CA HIS A 47 2.53 -18.91 3.47
C HIS A 47 1.99 -17.59 2.92
N THR A 48 1.43 -17.65 1.72
CA THR A 48 0.79 -16.52 1.09
C THR A 48 -0.37 -16.92 0.20
N MET A 49 -1.21 -15.95 -0.16
CA MET A 49 -2.31 -16.17 -1.08
C MET A 49 -1.79 -16.07 -2.51
N GLU A 50 -2.08 -17.10 -3.31
CA GLU A 50 -1.63 -17.16 -4.69
C GLU A 50 -2.32 -16.12 -5.57
N VAL A 51 -1.52 -15.41 -6.36
CA VAL A 51 -1.94 -14.44 -7.36
C VAL A 51 -1.28 -14.79 -8.69
N ILE A 52 -2.08 -14.99 -9.72
CA ILE A 52 -1.61 -15.30 -11.08
C ILE A 52 -1.75 -14.05 -11.95
N SER A 53 -0.68 -13.69 -12.65
CA SER A 53 -0.73 -12.68 -13.70
C SER A 53 -1.12 -13.31 -15.04
N ARG A 54 -2.20 -12.82 -15.65
CA ARG A 54 -2.64 -13.17 -17.00
C ARG A 54 -2.66 -11.91 -17.87
N GLY A 55 -1.51 -11.60 -18.46
CA GLY A 55 -1.33 -10.37 -19.24
C GLY A 55 -1.50 -9.15 -18.34
N GLU A 56 -2.45 -8.28 -18.67
CA GLU A 56 -2.75 -7.06 -17.90
C GLU A 56 -3.69 -7.30 -16.70
N ARG A 57 -4.03 -8.56 -16.38
CA ARG A 57 -4.97 -8.89 -15.31
C ARG A 57 -4.37 -9.77 -14.24
N LEU A 58 -4.60 -9.40 -12.98
CA LEU A 58 -4.36 -10.28 -11.84
C LEU A 58 -5.59 -11.13 -11.53
N GLU A 59 -5.35 -12.42 -11.31
CA GLU A 59 -6.31 -13.42 -10.85
C GLU A 59 -5.93 -13.84 -9.42
N TYR A 60 -6.79 -13.53 -8.45
CA TYR A 60 -6.62 -13.95 -7.06
C TYR A 60 -7.23 -15.34 -6.89
N ARG A 61 -6.41 -16.36 -6.66
CA ARG A 61 -6.90 -17.74 -6.49
C ARG A 61 -7.46 -18.04 -5.11
N TYR A 62 -7.15 -17.19 -4.12
CA TYR A 62 -7.49 -17.41 -2.71
C TYR A 62 -7.00 -18.75 -2.17
N GLU A 63 -5.93 -19.28 -2.78
CA GLU A 63 -5.29 -20.52 -2.38
C GLU A 63 -4.05 -20.18 -1.54
N LEU A 64 -3.93 -20.86 -0.41
CA LEU A 64 -2.78 -20.70 0.46
C LEU A 64 -1.63 -21.57 -0.07
N VAL A 65 -0.53 -20.93 -0.45
CA VAL A 65 0.68 -21.57 -0.98
C VAL A 65 1.88 -21.26 -0.09
N ASP A 66 2.87 -22.15 -0.10
CA ASP A 66 4.13 -21.94 0.63
C ASP A 66 4.91 -20.74 0.06
N GLY A 67 5.51 -19.96 0.95
CA GLY A 67 6.42 -18.87 0.61
C GLY A 67 6.01 -17.50 1.15
N PHE A 68 6.62 -16.47 0.58
CA PHE A 68 6.38 -15.07 0.91
C PHE A 68 6.34 -14.24 -0.37
N ILE A 69 5.63 -13.10 -0.31
CA ILE A 69 5.55 -12.17 -1.45
C ILE A 69 6.70 -11.15 -1.35
N ASP A 70 7.27 -10.80 -2.49
CA ASP A 70 8.30 -9.79 -2.71
C ASP A 70 7.75 -8.41 -3.13
N CYS A 71 6.60 -8.38 -3.79
CA CYS A 71 5.95 -7.17 -4.31
C CYS A 71 4.54 -6.91 -3.74
N SER A 72 3.96 -5.78 -4.12
CA SER A 72 2.61 -5.36 -3.73
C SER A 72 1.73 -5.18 -4.97
N PHE A 73 0.44 -5.48 -4.85
CA PHE A 73 -0.55 -5.21 -5.89
C PHE A 73 -1.47 -4.04 -5.56
N ALA A 74 -1.09 -3.19 -4.59
CA ALA A 74 -1.88 -2.03 -4.17
C ALA A 74 -2.13 -1.05 -5.33
N ALA A 75 -1.08 -0.68 -6.07
CA ALA A 75 -1.16 0.26 -7.19
C ALA A 75 -2.01 -0.29 -8.34
N TYR A 76 -1.83 -1.57 -8.66
CA TYR A 76 -2.69 -2.26 -9.63
C TYR A 76 -4.17 -2.24 -9.19
N THR A 77 -4.45 -2.62 -7.94
CA THR A 77 -5.83 -2.63 -7.41
C THR A 77 -6.45 -1.23 -7.44
N ALA A 78 -5.68 -0.21 -7.07
CA ALA A 78 -6.07 1.19 -7.14
C ALA A 78 -6.46 1.63 -8.57
N ALA A 79 -5.64 1.28 -9.57
CA ALA A 79 -5.93 1.56 -10.96
C ALA A 79 -7.21 0.85 -11.43
N GLN A 80 -7.39 -0.42 -11.07
CA GLN A 80 -8.58 -1.21 -11.46
C GLN A 80 -9.88 -0.70 -10.83
N VAL A 81 -9.81 -0.08 -9.65
CA VAL A 81 -10.96 0.57 -8.99
C VAL A 81 -11.28 1.94 -9.63
N GLY A 82 -10.45 2.41 -10.56
CA GLY A 82 -10.67 3.65 -11.30
C GLY A 82 -10.05 4.88 -10.65
N LEU A 83 -9.04 4.71 -9.78
CA LEU A 83 -8.28 5.86 -9.28
C LEU A 83 -7.54 6.56 -10.44
N PRO A 84 -7.44 7.91 -10.43
CA PRO A 84 -6.78 8.64 -11.51
C PRO A 84 -5.34 8.17 -11.73
N PRO A 85 -4.88 8.00 -12.98
CA PRO A 85 -3.52 7.55 -13.26
C PRO A 85 -2.45 8.45 -12.62
N SER A 86 -2.69 9.76 -12.56
CA SER A 86 -1.79 10.71 -11.88
C SER A 86 -1.59 10.39 -10.40
N VAL A 87 -2.63 9.93 -9.70
CA VAL A 87 -2.57 9.54 -8.28
C VAL A 87 -1.86 8.22 -8.12
N VAL A 88 -2.19 7.23 -8.96
CA VAL A 88 -1.58 5.89 -8.91
C VAL A 88 -0.07 5.97 -9.20
N ASN A 89 0.31 6.64 -10.29
CA ASN A 89 1.70 6.82 -10.67
C ASN A 89 2.47 7.56 -9.59
N ARG A 90 1.87 8.61 -9.02
CA ARG A 90 2.50 9.35 -7.92
C ARG A 90 2.71 8.48 -6.68
N ALA A 91 1.76 7.62 -6.34
CA ALA A 91 1.90 6.69 -5.22
C ALA A 91 3.05 5.70 -5.44
N VAL A 92 3.21 5.21 -6.67
CA VAL A 92 4.35 4.36 -7.06
C VAL A 92 5.67 5.12 -6.95
N ASP A 93 5.75 6.35 -7.45
CA ASP A 93 6.96 7.18 -7.35
C ASP A 93 7.38 7.42 -5.91
N VAL A 94 6.41 7.76 -5.05
CA VAL A 94 6.64 7.96 -3.61
C VAL A 94 7.17 6.67 -2.98
N TYR A 95 6.56 5.53 -3.30
CA TYR A 95 6.99 4.22 -2.80
C TYR A 95 8.44 3.91 -3.19
N ILE A 96 8.79 4.04 -4.48
CA ILE A 96 10.14 3.76 -4.99
C ILE A 96 11.17 4.67 -4.31
N ARG A 97 10.87 5.97 -4.20
CA ARG A 97 11.79 6.94 -3.56
C ARG A 97 12.01 6.65 -2.12
N LEU A 98 10.93 6.44 -1.37
CA LEU A 98 11.01 6.07 0.02
C LEU A 98 11.88 4.80 0.14
N LYS A 99 11.63 3.75 -0.69
CA LYS A 99 12.32 2.45 -0.62
C LYS A 99 13.83 2.62 -0.79
N ASN A 100 14.21 3.53 -1.68
CA ASN A 100 15.60 3.84 -1.98
C ASN A 100 16.20 4.93 -1.06
N GLY A 101 15.48 5.38 -0.02
CA GLY A 101 15.95 6.42 0.90
C GLY A 101 16.08 7.82 0.25
N LEU A 102 15.39 8.06 -0.87
CA LEU A 102 15.42 9.31 -1.61
C LEU A 102 14.37 10.30 -1.10
N SER A 103 14.63 11.59 -1.28
CA SER A 103 13.67 12.64 -0.97
C SER A 103 12.43 12.57 -1.86
N ILE A 104 11.26 12.79 -1.26
CA ILE A 104 9.98 12.84 -1.96
C ILE A 104 9.78 14.26 -2.52
N ASP A 105 9.53 14.37 -3.83
CA ASP A 105 9.23 15.67 -4.43
C ASP A 105 7.92 16.25 -3.87
N PRO A 106 7.80 17.57 -3.72
CA PRO A 106 6.52 18.17 -3.38
C PRO A 106 5.51 17.92 -4.50
N VAL A 107 4.23 17.77 -4.14
CA VAL A 107 3.14 17.76 -5.12
C VAL A 107 2.98 19.19 -5.62
N ILE A 108 3.31 19.42 -6.90
CA ILE A 108 3.06 20.70 -7.56
C ILE A 108 1.57 20.71 -7.92
N LEU A 109 0.80 21.55 -7.23
CA LEU A 109 -0.59 21.81 -7.58
C LEU A 109 -0.56 22.84 -8.71
N CYS A 110 -0.97 22.44 -9.92
CA CYS A 110 -0.94 23.33 -11.09
C CYS A 110 -1.93 24.49 -11.00
N ASP A 111 -2.87 24.43 -10.05
CA ASP A 111 -3.88 25.45 -9.79
C ASP A 111 -3.63 26.09 -8.42
N ASP A 112 -2.55 26.87 -8.32
CA ASP A 112 -2.43 27.93 -7.31
C ASP A 112 -3.40 29.08 -7.66
N ASP A 113 -4.68 28.76 -7.86
CA ASP A 113 -5.71 29.77 -7.75
C ASP A 113 -5.67 30.26 -6.30
N GLU A 114 -5.42 31.55 -6.11
CA GLU A 114 -5.35 32.20 -4.80
C GLU A 114 -6.57 31.83 -3.92
N ASP A 115 -7.72 31.61 -4.57
CA ASP A 115 -8.97 31.13 -3.98
C ASP A 115 -8.88 29.72 -3.37
N THR A 116 -8.13 28.80 -3.96
CA THR A 116 -7.92 27.44 -3.43
C THR A 116 -7.05 27.47 -2.19
N LEU A 117 -5.98 28.27 -2.20
CA LEU A 117 -5.16 28.51 -1.01
C LEU A 117 -5.96 29.20 0.10
N LEU A 118 -6.83 30.15 -0.23
CA LEU A 118 -7.69 30.82 0.74
C LEU A 118 -8.71 29.85 1.36
N ARG A 119 -9.30 28.97 0.56
CA ARG A 119 -10.19 27.88 1.00
C ARG A 119 -9.47 26.90 1.92
N MET A 120 -8.26 26.48 1.58
CA MET A 120 -7.46 25.60 2.44
C MET A 120 -7.08 26.29 3.76
N LYS A 121 -6.70 27.58 3.71
CA LYS A 121 -6.40 28.37 4.92
C LYS A 121 -7.61 28.49 5.83
N SER A 122 -8.82 28.69 5.29
CA SER A 122 -10.03 28.80 6.10
C SER A 122 -10.39 27.50 6.82
N ILE A 123 -10.16 26.34 6.20
CA ILE A 123 -10.38 25.04 6.85
C ILE A 123 -9.31 24.73 7.88
N LYS A 124 -8.06 25.17 7.68
CA LYS A 124 -6.94 24.85 8.58
C LYS A 124 -7.21 25.25 10.03
N GLU A 125 -7.76 26.44 10.25
CA GLU A 125 -8.05 26.91 11.60
C GLU A 125 -9.17 26.08 12.25
N SER A 126 -10.20 25.72 11.48
CA SER A 126 -11.26 24.83 11.93
C SER A 126 -10.72 23.44 12.25
N PHE A 127 -9.86 22.87 11.41
CA PHE A 127 -9.24 21.56 11.60
C PHE A 127 -8.46 21.48 12.92
N LEU A 128 -7.61 22.46 13.20
CA LEU A 128 -6.76 22.45 14.40
C LEU A 128 -7.54 22.56 15.71
N ARG A 129 -8.77 23.07 15.67
CA ARG A 129 -9.63 23.25 16.84
C ARG A 129 -10.81 22.28 16.87
N TRP A 130 -10.95 21.43 15.85
CA TRP A 130 -12.09 20.53 15.74
C TRP A 130 -11.95 19.38 16.75
N ASP A 131 -13.05 19.07 17.41
CA ASP A 131 -13.13 17.92 18.29
C ASP A 131 -13.50 16.68 17.47
N PHE A 132 -12.49 15.92 17.08
CA PHE A 132 -12.67 14.72 16.27
C PHE A 132 -13.26 13.54 17.04
N ASP A 133 -13.11 13.53 18.37
CA ASP A 133 -13.62 12.45 19.22
C ASP A 133 -15.15 12.49 19.27
N ASN A 134 -15.73 13.69 19.18
CA ASN A 134 -17.17 13.90 19.25
C ASN A 134 -17.84 14.26 17.91
N ASP A 135 -17.13 14.87 16.95
CA ASP A 135 -17.73 15.33 15.69
C ASP A 135 -16.83 15.16 14.45
N CYS A 136 -16.39 13.93 14.20
CA CYS A 136 -15.66 13.60 12.97
C CYS A 136 -16.49 13.89 11.70
N LYS A 137 -17.79 13.57 11.69
CA LYS A 137 -18.65 13.73 10.51
C LYS A 137 -18.91 15.21 10.15
N GLY A 138 -19.07 16.08 11.15
CA GLY A 138 -19.27 17.51 10.93
C GLY A 138 -18.07 18.16 10.24
N PHE A 139 -16.85 17.79 10.63
CA PHE A 139 -15.65 18.25 9.94
C PHE A 139 -15.61 17.81 8.48
N ILE A 140 -15.91 16.54 8.18
CA ILE A 140 -15.91 16.01 6.80
C ILE A 140 -16.93 16.76 5.92
N ASN A 141 -18.11 17.08 6.46
CA ASN A 141 -19.11 17.86 5.74
C ASN A 141 -18.66 19.30 5.47
N LEU A 142 -18.02 19.95 6.45
CA LEU A 142 -17.43 21.28 6.29
C LEU A 142 -16.34 21.26 5.21
N ALA A 143 -15.39 20.33 5.31
CA ALA A 143 -14.30 20.19 4.35
C ALA A 143 -14.83 19.94 2.94
N SER A 144 -15.81 19.05 2.79
CA SER A 144 -16.46 18.78 1.51
C SER A 144 -17.13 20.03 0.94
N THR A 145 -17.81 20.83 1.76
CA THR A 145 -18.49 22.06 1.31
C THR A 145 -17.51 23.11 0.81
N VAL A 146 -16.38 23.28 1.51
CA VAL A 146 -15.39 24.31 1.17
C VAL A 146 -14.52 23.87 -0.01
N LEU A 147 -14.20 22.58 -0.13
CA LEU A 147 -13.33 22.06 -1.18
C LEU A 147 -14.07 21.70 -2.48
N MET A 148 -15.36 21.32 -2.43
CA MET A 148 -16.12 20.81 -3.60
C MET A 148 -16.99 21.86 -4.30
N LYS A 149 -16.60 23.15 -4.31
CA LYS A 149 -17.28 24.14 -5.17
C LYS A 149 -17.06 23.73 -6.62
N ARG A 150 -18.10 23.15 -7.24
CA ARG A 150 -18.12 22.73 -8.65
C ARG A 150 -17.77 23.90 -9.54
N ASP A 151 -16.77 23.71 -10.39
CA ASP A 151 -16.56 24.57 -11.54
C ASP A 151 -17.82 24.53 -12.40
N SER A 152 -18.60 25.60 -12.33
CA SER A 152 -19.69 25.85 -13.28
C SER A 152 -19.11 26.44 -14.56
N GLN A 153 -18.00 25.89 -15.07
CA GLN A 153 -17.29 26.32 -16.27
C GLN A 153 -16.59 25.15 -17.00
N GLU A 154 -17.26 24.02 -17.22
CA GLU A 154 -16.79 23.02 -18.21
C GLU A 154 -17.18 23.36 -19.66
N GLU A 155 -17.86 24.49 -19.94
CA GLU A 155 -18.32 24.82 -21.30
C GLU A 155 -17.42 25.78 -22.09
N TYR A 156 -16.24 26.18 -21.58
CA TYR A 156 -15.39 27.19 -22.23
C TYR A 156 -13.93 26.78 -22.53
N ARG A 157 -13.61 25.48 -22.60
CA ARG A 157 -12.31 24.98 -23.10
C ARG A 157 -12.39 24.14 -24.38
N LYS A 158 -13.47 24.27 -25.16
CA LYS A 158 -13.59 23.60 -26.47
C LYS A 158 -13.14 24.44 -27.68
N ASN A 159 -12.68 25.69 -27.48
CA ASN A 159 -12.25 26.55 -28.59
C ASN A 159 -10.98 27.34 -28.24
N LYS A 160 -9.81 26.68 -28.28
CA LYS A 160 -8.54 27.27 -28.75
C LYS A 160 -7.48 26.16 -28.81
N ASP A 161 -7.45 25.47 -29.94
CA ASP A 161 -6.24 24.78 -30.38
C ASP A 161 -5.15 25.81 -30.69
N GLY A 162 -3.93 25.51 -30.26
CA GLY A 162 -2.76 26.29 -30.64
C GLY A 162 -1.53 25.98 -29.78
N ASP A 163 -0.92 24.83 -30.08
CA ASP A 163 0.51 24.55 -29.85
C ASP A 163 0.92 23.84 -28.54
N CYS A 164 0.89 22.51 -28.58
CA CYS A 164 2.08 21.70 -28.30
C CYS A 164 1.82 20.26 -28.81
N ARG A 165 2.56 19.87 -29.83
CA ARG A 165 2.43 18.56 -30.49
C ARG A 165 3.26 17.51 -29.74
N SER A 166 2.63 16.35 -29.60
CA SER A 166 3.13 15.01 -29.25
C SER A 166 3.42 14.69 -27.79
N GLU A 167 2.39 14.18 -27.10
CA GLU A 167 2.57 13.03 -26.21
C GLU A 167 1.77 11.87 -26.80
N LYS A 168 2.49 10.78 -27.07
CA LYS A 168 1.94 9.54 -27.60
C LYS A 168 1.02 8.94 -26.54
N THR A 169 -0.12 8.44 -26.99
CA THR A 169 -0.92 7.45 -26.26
C THR A 169 -0.03 6.25 -25.92
N VAL A 170 0.45 6.19 -24.67
CA VAL A 170 1.10 5.03 -24.07
C VAL A 170 0.38 4.77 -22.74
N GLY A 171 -0.89 4.35 -22.85
CA GLY A 171 -1.82 4.30 -21.72
C GLY A 171 -2.20 2.91 -21.23
N SER A 172 -1.58 1.85 -21.77
CA SER A 172 -1.86 0.46 -21.34
C SER A 172 -0.57 -0.36 -21.19
N GLU A 173 0.40 -0.15 -22.08
CA GLU A 173 1.60 -0.98 -22.14
C GLU A 173 2.57 -0.79 -20.95
N HIS A 174 2.60 0.38 -20.31
CA HIS A 174 3.62 0.70 -19.30
C HIS A 174 3.32 0.23 -17.87
N ILE A 175 2.05 -0.05 -17.52
CA ILE A 175 1.70 -0.51 -16.16
C ILE A 175 1.91 -2.03 -16.04
N ALA A 176 1.73 -2.77 -17.14
CA ALA A 176 2.05 -4.19 -17.23
C ALA A 176 3.57 -4.44 -17.22
N ASP A 177 4.33 -3.60 -17.93
CA ASP A 177 5.81 -3.70 -18.01
C ASP A 177 6.47 -3.51 -16.62
N MET A 178 5.89 -2.62 -15.81
CA MET A 178 6.36 -2.38 -14.44
C MET A 178 6.08 -3.58 -13.51
N SER A 179 5.04 -4.38 -13.78
CA SER A 179 4.78 -5.62 -13.02
C SER A 179 5.73 -6.76 -13.41
N THR A 180 6.26 -6.75 -14.64
CA THR A 180 7.27 -7.72 -15.11
C THR A 180 8.69 -7.35 -14.69
N ASP A 181 9.01 -6.06 -14.56
CA ASP A 181 10.33 -5.60 -14.08
C ASP A 181 10.54 -5.84 -12.58
N PHE A 182 9.47 -5.82 -11.77
CA PHE A 182 9.55 -6.21 -10.35
C PHE A 182 10.00 -7.66 -10.13
N ALA A 183 9.86 -8.54 -11.13
CA ALA A 183 10.28 -9.94 -11.05
C ALA A 183 11.77 -10.16 -11.41
N ARG A 184 12.52 -9.12 -11.81
CA ARG A 184 13.89 -9.28 -12.35
C ARG A 184 15.02 -8.65 -11.52
N GLU A 185 14.75 -7.91 -10.46
CA GLU A 185 15.80 -7.34 -9.62
C GLU A 185 15.88 -8.02 -8.25
N SER A 186 16.57 -9.17 -8.25
CA SER A 186 17.23 -9.72 -7.08
C SER A 186 18.52 -8.94 -6.85
N ASP A 187 18.56 -8.05 -5.85
CA ASP A 187 19.64 -8.02 -4.86
C ASP A 187 19.39 -6.96 -3.78
N GLN A 188 19.42 -7.46 -2.53
CA GLN A 188 19.84 -6.81 -1.29
C GLN A 188 19.58 -5.30 -1.11
N ASP A 189 18.49 -4.98 -0.41
CA ASP A 189 18.50 -4.23 0.86
C ASP A 189 17.06 -3.88 1.26
N ALA A 190 16.50 -4.69 2.17
CA ALA A 190 15.10 -4.61 2.55
C ALA A 190 14.93 -3.81 3.85
N ALA A 191 14.97 -2.49 3.73
CA ALA A 191 14.16 -1.64 4.59
C ALA A 191 12.97 -1.16 3.76
N MET A 192 11.75 -1.25 4.32
CA MET A 192 10.72 -0.19 4.28
C MET A 192 9.25 -0.66 4.09
N MET A 193 8.39 0.23 4.59
CA MET A 193 6.93 0.31 4.71
C MET A 193 6.10 -0.20 3.52
N ASP A 194 4.92 -0.68 3.89
CA ASP A 194 4.16 -1.71 3.19
C ASP A 194 2.71 -1.27 2.93
N ALA A 195 2.17 -1.72 1.79
CA ALA A 195 0.76 -1.74 1.50
C ALA A 195 0.42 -2.90 0.56
N SER A 196 -0.57 -3.71 0.96
CA SER A 196 -1.46 -4.62 0.20
C SER A 196 -0.85 -5.75 -0.66
N VAL A 197 -0.37 -6.81 0.01
CA VAL A 197 -0.94 -8.17 -0.11
C VAL A 197 -0.90 -8.81 1.29
N MET A 198 -1.91 -9.60 1.65
CA MET A 198 -2.03 -10.26 2.95
C MET A 198 -1.00 -11.39 3.05
N ARG A 199 -0.02 -11.29 3.96
CA ARG A 199 0.93 -12.38 4.24
C ARG A 199 0.39 -13.19 5.40
N LEU A 200 0.40 -14.51 5.30
CA LEU A 200 0.02 -15.37 6.41
C LEU A 200 1.28 -16.08 6.93
N VAL A 201 1.79 -15.62 8.05
CA VAL A 201 2.78 -16.36 8.82
C VAL A 201 2.04 -17.47 9.54
N HIS A 202 2.41 -18.72 9.27
CA HIS A 202 1.84 -19.88 9.92
C HIS A 202 2.91 -20.53 10.82
N CYS A 203 2.73 -20.43 12.13
CA CYS A 203 3.59 -21.11 13.09
C CYS A 203 2.96 -22.47 13.42
N LEU A 204 3.46 -23.53 12.78
CA LEU A 204 3.06 -24.91 13.04
C LEU A 204 3.99 -25.53 14.08
N CYS A 205 3.63 -25.44 15.34
CA CYS A 205 4.22 -26.33 16.34
C CYS A 205 3.45 -27.63 16.37
N THR A 206 3.90 -28.65 15.62
CA THR A 206 3.37 -30.01 15.76
C THR A 206 3.73 -30.58 17.14
N GLY A 207 3.02 -30.17 18.18
CA GLY A 207 2.92 -30.93 19.41
C GLY A 207 2.15 -32.19 19.07
N ARG A 208 2.80 -33.35 19.16
CA ARG A 208 2.09 -34.63 19.11
C ARG A 208 0.95 -34.57 20.11
N CYS A 209 -0.30 -34.64 19.66
CA CYS A 209 -1.35 -35.26 20.45
C CYS A 209 -0.96 -36.74 20.60
N ALA A 210 -0.07 -37.02 21.55
CA ALA A 210 0.14 -38.37 22.02
C ALA A 210 -1.10 -38.72 22.83
N ASN A 211 -1.87 -39.69 22.33
CA ASN A 211 -2.87 -40.40 23.11
C ASN A 211 -2.27 -40.84 24.45
N SER A 212 -2.84 -40.34 25.56
CA SER A 212 -3.00 -41.07 26.82
C SER A 212 -3.97 -40.33 27.74
#